data_AF-A0A6B3H2W9-F1
#
_entry.id   AF-A0A6B3H2W9-F1
#
_cell.length_a   1.000
_cell.length_b   1.000
_cell.length_c   1.000
_cell.angle_alpha   90.00
_cell.angle_beta   90.00
_cell.angle_gamma   90.00
#
_symmetry.space_group_name_H-M   'P 1'
#
loop_
_entity.id
_entity.type
_entity.pdbx_description
1 polymer ?
#
loop_
_entity_poly.entity_id
_entity_poly.type
_entity_poly.pdbx_seq_one_letter_code
_entity_poly.pdbx_strand_id
1 'polypeptide(L)' 'VKLVSEVGVGTVAAGVSKAHADVVLISGHDGGTGASPLTSLKHAGGPWELGLAETQQTLLLNGLRDRIVVQTD' A
#
# COMPACT_ATOMS: atom_id res chain seq x y z
N VAL A 1 -8.68 2.53 3.19
CA VAL A 1 -8.46 2.15 1.77
C VAL A 1 -7.46 1.00 1.72
N LYS A 2 -7.70 -0.02 0.89
CA LYS A 2 -6.76 -1.14 0.67
C LYS A 2 -6.04 -0.93 -0.67
N LEU A 3 -4.71 -0.89 -0.65
CA LEU A 3 -3.84 -0.76 -1.81
C LEU A 3 -2.92 -1.98 -1.89
N VAL A 4 -2.50 -2.33 -3.10
CA VAL A 4 -1.49 -3.38 -3.31
C VAL A 4 -0.12 -2.71 -3.42
N SER A 5 0.90 -3.33 -2.81
CA SER A 5 2.28 -2.89 -2.87
C SER A 5 2.76 -2.91 -4.32
N GLU A 6 3.25 -1.77 -4.79
CA GLU A 6 3.91 -1.58 -6.07
C GLU A 6 4.72 -0.27 -6.00
N VAL A 7 5.72 -0.13 -6.86
CA VAL A 7 6.49 1.13 -6.97
C VAL A 7 5.53 2.30 -7.19
N GLY A 8 5.63 3.32 -6.35
CA GLY A 8 4.79 4.52 -6.41
C GLY A 8 3.55 4.47 -5.51
N VAL A 9 3.30 3.37 -4.79
CA VAL A 9 2.19 3.25 -3.83
C VAL A 9 2.23 4.33 -2.75
N GLY A 10 3.42 4.81 -2.36
CA GLY A 10 3.56 5.87 -1.36
C GLY A 10 3.00 7.22 -1.84
N THR A 11 3.14 7.51 -3.14
CA THR A 11 2.55 8.72 -3.75
C THR A 11 1.02 8.64 -3.71
N VAL A 12 0.46 7.47 -4.02
CA VAL A 12 -0.99 7.23 -3.94
C VAL A 12 -1.46 7.35 -2.49
N ALA A 13 -0.74 6.77 -1.53
CA ALA A 13 -1.07 6.82 -0.11
C ALA A 13 -1.08 8.27 0.44
N ALA A 14 -0.19 9.14 -0.03
CA ALA A 14 -0.24 10.57 0.30
C ALA A 14 -1.52 11.25 -0.22
N GLY A 15 -1.98 10.88 -1.42
CA GLY A 15 -3.27 11.32 -1.95
C GLY A 15 -4.45 10.81 -1.11
N VAL A 16 -4.43 9.53 -0.73
CA VAL A 16 -5.42 8.90 0.14
C VAL A 16 -5.51 9.60 1.50
N SER A 17 -4.37 9.96 2.10
CA SER A 17 -4.33 10.74 3.34
C SER A 17 -4.93 12.15 3.19
N LYS A 18 -4.61 12.86 2.09
CA LYS A 18 -5.19 14.17 1.79
C LYS A 18 -6.70 14.11 1.54
N ALA A 19 -7.20 12.95 1.09
CA ALA A 19 -8.63 12.69 0.91
C ALA A 19 -9.35 12.25 2.20
N HIS A 20 -8.74 12.47 3.37
CA HIS A 20 -9.32 12.20 4.69
C HIS A 20 -9.66 10.73 4.95
N ALA A 21 -8.90 9.79 4.36
CA ALA A 21 -8.99 8.40 4.78
C ALA A 21 -8.30 8.19 6.15
N ASP A 22 -8.96 7.48 7.06
CA ASP A 22 -8.41 7.19 8.40
C ASP A 22 -7.34 6.08 8.38
N VAL A 23 -7.43 5.16 7.42
CA VAL A 23 -6.55 3.99 7.30
C VAL A 23 -6.14 3.76 5.84
N VAL A 24 -4.87 3.47 5.62
CA VAL A 24 -4.35 2.85 4.40
C VAL A 24 -3.72 1.51 4.75
N LEU A 25 -4.17 0.44 4.09
CA LEU A 25 -3.60 -0.90 4.20
C LEU A 25 -2.81 -1.20 2.93
N ILE A 26 -1.56 -1.63 3.09
CA ILE A 26 -0.66 -2.03 2.00
C ILE A 26 -0.56 -3.55 1.97
N SER A 27 -1.02 -4.17 0.90
CA SER A 27 -0.99 -5.62 0.72
C SER A 27 0.23 -6.08 -0.07
N GLY A 28 0.82 -7.19 0.34
CA GLY A 28 1.86 -7.86 -0.45
C GLY A 28 1.32 -8.59 -1.69
N HIS A 29 2.24 -9.00 -2.57
CA HIS A 29 1.95 -9.89 -3.70
C HIS A 29 1.58 -11.32 -3.25
N ASP A 30 1.80 -11.67 -1.99
CA ASP A 30 1.62 -12.98 -1.38
C ASP A 30 0.24 -13.18 -0.72
N GLY A 31 -0.69 -12.25 -0.94
CA GLY A 31 -2.07 -12.33 -0.48
C GLY A 31 -2.85 -13.52 -1.05
N GLY A 32 -3.76 -14.07 -0.24
CA GLY A 32 -4.63 -15.19 -0.61
C GLY A 32 -5.84 -14.79 -1.46
N THR A 33 -6.31 -15.70 -2.31
CA THR A 33 -7.59 -15.57 -3.05
C THR A 33 -8.15 -16.96 -3.39
N GLY A 34 -9.48 -17.09 -3.37
CA GLY A 34 -10.16 -18.34 -3.74
C GLY A 34 -10.20 -18.60 -5.24
N ALA A 35 -10.05 -17.57 -6.06
CA ALA A 35 -10.01 -17.67 -7.52
C ALA A 35 -9.29 -16.47 -8.14
N SER A 36 -8.24 -16.72 -8.92
CA SER A 36 -7.49 -15.70 -9.67
C SER A 36 -6.70 -16.35 -10.81
N PRO A 37 -6.44 -15.65 -11.93
CA PRO A 37 -5.52 -16.13 -12.94
C PRO A 37 -4.15 -16.45 -12.34
N LEU A 38 -3.56 -17.58 -12.75
CA LEU A 38 -2.23 -18.00 -12.28
C LEU A 38 -1.16 -16.93 -12.56
N THR A 39 -1.32 -16.20 -13.67
CA THR A 39 -0.42 -15.10 -14.03
C THR A 39 -0.45 -13.98 -13.01
N SER A 40 -1.63 -13.58 -12.52
CA SER A 40 -1.76 -12.56 -11.48
C SER A 40 -1.13 -13.03 -10.16
N LEU A 41 -1.38 -14.27 -9.76
CA LEU A 41 -0.81 -14.86 -8.53
C LEU A 41 0.72 -14.95 -8.52
N LYS A 42 1.35 -15.02 -9.70
CA LYS A 42 2.80 -15.22 -9.81
C LYS A 42 3.56 -13.96 -10.24
N HIS A 43 2.87 -12.97 -10.81
CA HIS A 43 3.52 -11.86 -11.51
C HIS A 43 2.92 -10.48 -11.23
N ALA A 44 1.88 -10.34 -10.40
CA ALA A 44 1.33 -9.05 -10.03
C ALA A 44 1.66 -8.68 -8.58
N GLY A 45 1.92 -7.39 -8.34
CA GLY A 45 2.25 -6.85 -7.03
C GLY A 45 3.73 -6.97 -6.65
N GLY A 46 4.14 -6.18 -5.67
CA GLY A 46 5.45 -6.21 -5.03
C GLY A 46 5.38 -6.71 -3.58
N PRO A 47 6.55 -6.98 -2.97
CA PRO A 47 6.60 -7.38 -1.56
C PRO A 47 6.08 -6.23 -0.68
N TRP A 48 5.33 -6.54 0.38
CA TRP A 48 4.71 -5.52 1.23
C TRP A 48 5.77 -4.69 1.96
N GLU A 49 6.95 -5.24 2.24
CA GLU A 49 8.05 -4.55 2.92
C GLU A 49 8.47 -3.29 2.15
N LEU A 50 8.55 -3.38 0.82
CA LEU A 50 8.90 -2.25 -0.03
C LEU A 50 7.79 -1.21 -0.08
N GLY A 51 6.54 -1.64 -0.29
CA GLY A 51 5.38 -0.74 -0.34
C GLY A 51 5.10 -0.05 0.99
N LEU A 52 5.25 -0.77 2.11
CA LEU A 52 5.10 -0.24 3.46
C LEU A 52 6.19 0.79 3.75
N ALA A 53 7.45 0.49 3.42
CA ALA A 53 8.56 1.42 3.59
C ALA A 53 8.38 2.68 2.73
N GLU A 54 8.02 2.52 1.44
CA GLU A 54 7.77 3.65 0.53
C GLU A 54 6.60 4.53 1.01
N THR A 55 5.51 3.91 1.49
CA THR A 55 4.36 4.60 2.07
C THR A 55 4.75 5.38 3.32
N GLN A 56 5.46 4.73 4.25
CA GLN A 56 5.97 5.36 5.47
C GLN A 56 6.85 6.56 5.14
N GLN A 57 7.83 6.39 4.25
CA GLN A 57 8.77 7.44 3.86
C GLN A 57 8.04 8.61 3.19
N THR A 58 7.16 8.33 2.22
CA THR A 58 6.45 9.37 1.47
C THR A 58 5.52 10.17 2.37
N LEU A 59 4.79 9.52 3.28
CA LEU A 59 3.94 10.20 4.24
C LEU A 59 4.74 11.08 5.21
N LEU A 60 5.91 10.61 5.68
CA LEU A 60 6.80 11.41 6.54
C LEU A 60 7.35 12.64 5.80
N LEU A 61 7.86 12.46 4.58
CA LEU A 61 8.41 13.55 3.76
C LEU A 61 7.37 14.64 3.45
N ASN A 62 6.07 14.29 3.45
CA ASN A 62 4.98 15.22 3.19
C ASN A 62 4.29 15.76 4.47
N GLY A 63 4.74 15.36 5.68
CA GLY A 63 4.10 15.77 6.93
C GLY A 63 2.64 15.28 7.04
N LEU A 64 2.37 14.07 6.52
CA LEU A 64 1.04 13.45 6.50
C LEU A 64 0.95 12.22 7.41
N ARG A 65 2.07 11.75 7.97
CA ARG A 65 2.12 10.44 8.64
C ARG A 65 1.26 10.37 9.90
N ASP A 66 1.04 11.48 10.58
CA ASP A 66 0.17 11.63 11.74
C ASP A 66 -1.33 11.57 11.39
N ARG A 67 -1.70 11.76 10.13
CA ARG A 67 -3.10 11.88 9.68
C ARG A 67 -3.79 10.56 9.37
N ILE A 68 -3.04 9.48 9.21
CA ILE A 68 -3.55 8.21 8.71
C ILE A 68 -2.85 7.02 9.39
N VAL A 69 -3.62 5.99 9.72
CA VAL A 69 -3.06 4.71 10.19
C VAL A 69 -2.57 3.91 8.99
N VAL A 70 -1.34 3.41 9.06
CA VAL A 70 -0.77 2.52 8.03
C VAL A 70 -0.81 1.09 8.55
N GLN A 71 -1.42 0.20 7.79
CA GLN A 71 -1.51 -1.24 8.07
C GLN A 71 -0.89 -2.05 6.94
N THR A 72 -0.61 -3.32 7.20
CA THR A 72 -0.10 -4.26 6.20
C THR A 72 -0.81 -5.60 6.34
N ASP A 73 -1.02 -6.28 5.22
CA ASP A 73 -1.40 -7.70 5.15
C ASP A 73 -0.68 -8.43 4.01
#